data_AF-A0A2W4JUF3-F1
#
_entry.id   AF-A0A2W4JUF3-F1
#
_cell.length_a   1.000
_cell.length_b   1.000
_cell.length_c   1.000
_cell.angle_alpha   90.00
_cell.angle_beta   90.00
_cell.angle_gamma   90.00
#
_symmetry.space_group_name_H-M   'P 1'
#
loop_
_entity.id
_entity.type
_entity.pdbx_description
1 polymer ?
#
loop_
_entity_poly.entity_id
_entity_poly.type
_entity_poly.pdbx_seq_one_letter_code
_entity_poly.pdbx_strand_id
1 'polypeptide(L)' 'IFREVNTIAAKSADYNITREVVEIKSELEKIREQLQNIE' A
#
# COMPACT_ATOMS: atom_id res chain seq x y z
N ILE A 1 5.08 -8.78 -4.18
CA ILE A 1 4.13 -8.29 -3.15
C ILE A 1 3.15 -7.24 -3.70
N PHE A 2 3.55 -6.27 -4.54
CA PHE A 2 2.61 -5.27 -5.09
C PHE A 2 1.52 -5.81 -6.04
N ARG A 3 1.79 -6.90 -6.78
CA ARG A 3 0.87 -7.44 -7.79
C ARG A 3 -0.46 -7.92 -7.19
N GLU A 4 -0.41 -8.58 -6.03
CA GLU A 4 -1.60 -9.11 -5.35
C GLU A 4 -2.44 -7.99 -4.77
N VAL A 5 -1.81 -7.04 -4.07
CA VAL A 5 -2.46 -5.85 -3.52
C VAL A 5 -3.17 -5.04 -4.61
N ASN A 6 -2.52 -4.86 -5.77
CA ASN A 6 -3.13 -4.16 -6.90
C ASN A 6 -4.31 -4.94 -7.52
N THR A 7 -4.25 -6.27 -7.52
CA THR A 7 -5.34 -7.11 -8.04
C THR A 7 -6.55 -7.06 -7.09
N ILE A 8 -6.30 -7.07 -5.77
CA ILE A 8 -7.34 -6.95 -4.74
C ILE A 8 -8.02 -5.59 -4.83
N ALA A 9 -7.26 -4.50 -4.94
CA ALA A 9 -7.82 -3.16 -5.12
C ALA A 9 -8.61 -3.01 -6.42
N ALA A 10 -8.10 -3.53 -7.54
CA ALA A 10 -8.77 -3.40 -8.83
C ALA A 10 -10.06 -4.24 -8.94
N LYS A 11 -10.22 -5.27 -8.10
CA LYS A 11 -11.37 -6.18 -8.13
C LYS A 11 -12.30 -6.05 -6.92
N SER A 12 -11.93 -5.29 -5.88
CA SER A 12 -12.80 -5.04 -4.73
C SER A 12 -13.70 -3.85 -4.99
N ALA A 13 -15.01 -4.05 -4.82
CA ALA A 13 -15.99 -2.96 -4.78
C ALA A 13 -16.20 -2.40 -3.36
N ASP A 14 -15.57 -3.02 -2.35
CA ASP A 14 -15.68 -2.61 -0.96
C ASP A 14 -14.77 -1.40 -0.68
N TYR A 15 -15.37 -0.35 -0.12
CA TYR A 15 -14.69 0.87 0.28
C TYR A 15 -13.62 0.62 1.35
N ASN A 16 -13.89 -0.26 2.32
CA ASN A 16 -12.95 -0.56 3.41
C ASN A 16 -11.69 -1.25 2.86
N ILE A 17 -11.86 -2.19 1.93
CA ILE A 17 -10.72 -2.86 1.28
C ILE A 17 -9.88 -1.85 0.49
N THR A 18 -10.54 -0.92 -0.22
CA THR A 18 -9.83 0.13 -0.96
C THR A 18 -9.04 1.03 -0.03
N ARG A 19 -9.63 1.42 1.11
CA ARG A 19 -8.99 2.23 2.13
C ARG A 19 -7.76 1.52 2.74
N GLU A 20 -7.91 0.26 3.11
CA GLU A 20 -6.79 -0.53 3.66
C GLU A 20 -5.63 -0.67 2.68
N VAL A 21 -5.91 -0.86 1.38
CA VAL A 21 -4.85 -0.91 0.35
C VAL A 21 -4.08 0.41 0.25
N VAL A 22 -4.78 1.55 0.37
CA VAL A 22 -4.12 2.87 0.38
C VAL A 22 -3.26 3.05 1.62
N GLU A 23 -3.77 2.66 2.79
CA GLU A 23 -3.02 2.73 4.07
C GLU A 23 -1.75 1.86 4.00
N ILE A 24 -1.85 0.61 3.52
CA ILE A 24 -0.69 -0.28 3.35
C ILE A 24 0.38 0.35 2.43
N LYS A 25 -0.04 0.95 1.31
CA LYS A 25 0.90 1.62 0.39
C LYS A 25 1.56 2.83 1.04
N SER A 26 0.83 3.58 1.86
CA SER A 26 1.37 4.72 2.59
C SER A 26 2.41 4.31 3.62
N GLU A 27 2.15 3.26 4.41
CA GLU A 27 3.10 2.76 5.41
C GLU A 27 4.39 2.22 4.75
N LEU A 28 4.28 1.53 3.61
CA LEU A 28 5.44 1.09 2.85
C LEU A 28 6.31 2.25 2.37
N GLU A 29 5.69 3.35 1.96
CA GLU A 29 6.43 4.53 1.52
C GLU A 29 7.14 5.23 2.68
N LYS A 30 6.52 5.32 3.86
CA LYS A 30 7.18 5.81 5.08
C LYS A 30 8.41 4.98 5.45
N ILE A 31 8.33 3.65 5.32
CA ILE A 31 9.47 2.76 5.58
C ILE A 31 10.60 3.02 4.56
N ARG A 32 10.26 3.25 3.28
CA ARG A 32 11.25 3.58 2.25
C ARG A 32 11.93 4.92 2.50
N GLU A 33 11.16 5.92 2.90
CA GLU A 33 11.68 7.24 3.28
C GLU A 33 12.63 7.13 4.48
N GLN A 34 12.26 6.35 5.50
CA GLN A 34 13.15 6.07 6.64
C GLN A 34 14.45 5.40 6.21
N LEU A 35 14.41 4.46 5.26
CA LEU A 35 15.62 3.83 4.72
C LEU A 35 16.50 4.83 3.95
N GLN A 36 15.92 5.73 3.17
CA GLN A 36 16.66 6.79 2.46
C GLN A 36 17.29 7.80 3.42
N ASN A 37 16.63 8.12 4.53
CA ASN A 37 17.13 9.05 5.54
C ASN A 37 18.30 8.50 6.38
N ILE A 38 18.66 7.22 6.23
CA ILE A 38 19.79 6.57 6.92
C ILE A 38 21.08 6.63 6.07
N GLU A 39 21.00 7.03 4.79
CA GLU A 39 22.16 7.44 3.97
C GLU A 39 22.65 8.85 4.34
#